data_AF-A0A8T4NU53-F1
#
_entry.id   AF-A0A8T4NU53-F1
#
_cell.length_a   1.000
_cell.length_b   1.000
_cell.length_c   1.000
_cell.angle_alpha   90.00
_cell.angle_beta   90.00
_cell.angle_gamma   90.00
#
_symmetry.space_group_name_H-M   'P 1'
#
loop_
_entity.id
_entity.type
_entity.pdbx_description
1 polymer ?
#
loop_
_entity_poly.entity_id
_entity_poly.type
_entity_poly.pdbx_seq_one_letter_code
_entity_poly.pdbx_strand_id
1 'polypeptide(L)' 'MIEYKNRIMGGFVAGIKPWWDGNHLVDGEIFIHPKFQKKGFGKLLSKYMYETAIKKYNVVSFNTITFKCYAGNPHLLR' A
#
# COMPACT_ATOMS: atom_id res chain seq x y z
N MET A 1 -1.48 -7.95 -6.43
CA MET A 1 -1.87 -7.24 -7.67
C MET A 1 -3.31 -7.58 -7.99
N ILE A 2 -4.09 -6.65 -8.53
CA ILE A 2 -5.45 -6.91 -9.03
C ILE A 2 -5.47 -6.65 -10.53
N GLU A 3 -5.98 -7.61 -11.29
CA GLU A 3 -6.07 -7.59 -12.74
C GLU A 3 -7.52 -7.84 -13.18
N TYR A 4 -7.97 -7.14 -14.22
CA TYR A 4 -9.26 -7.37 -14.85
C TYR A 4 -9.17 -7.16 -16.35
N LYS A 5 -9.64 -8.15 -17.12
CA LYS A 5 -9.61 -8.15 -18.59
C LYS A 5 -8.21 -7.79 -19.15
N ASN A 6 -7.18 -8.44 -18.63
CA ASN A 6 -5.79 -8.25 -19.05
C ASN A 6 -5.23 -6.83 -18.79
N ARG A 7 -5.80 -6.10 -17.83
CA ARG A 7 -5.36 -4.76 -17.41
C ARG A 7 -5.14 -4.72 -15.90
N ILE A 8 -4.01 -4.16 -15.50
CA ILE A 8 -3.68 -3.94 -14.10
C ILE A 8 -4.59 -2.82 -13.56
N MET A 9 -5.39 -3.15 -12.55
CA MET A 9 -6.29 -2.19 -11.88
C MET A 9 -5.62 -1.52 -10.68
N GLY A 10 -4.62 -2.19 -10.09
CA GLY A 10 -3.91 -1.69 -8.93
C GLY A 10 -2.90 -2.70 -8.39
N GLY A 11 -1.98 -2.19 -7.59
CA GLY A 11 -0.89 -2.95 -7.02
C GLY A 11 -0.56 -2.45 -5.61
N PHE A 12 0.04 -3.35 -4.84
CA PHE A 12 0.72 -3.00 -3.59
C PHE A 12 2.06 -3.72 -3.65
N VAL A 13 3.14 -2.95 -3.59
CA VAL A 13 4.53 -3.43 -3.50
C VAL A 13 5.10 -2.96 -2.16
N ALA A 14 5.88 -3.81 -1.51
CA ALA A 14 6.55 -3.52 -0.26
C ALA A 14 7.78 -4.43 -0.12
N GLY A 15 8.77 -3.98 0.66
CA GLY A 15 9.95 -4.76 1.02
C GLY A 15 9.83 -5.41 2.40
N ILE A 16 10.58 -6.49 2.62
CA ILE A 16 10.83 -7.04 3.96
C ILE A 16 12.24 -6.63 4.35
N LYS A 17 12.38 -5.94 5.49
CA LYS A 17 13.67 -5.51 6.02
C LYS A 17 13.85 -6.05 7.44
N PRO A 18 14.89 -6.87 7.69
CA PRO A 18 15.23 -7.27 9.05
C PRO A 18 15.65 -6.07 9.89
N TRP A 19 15.20 -6.04 11.14
CA TRP A 19 15.53 -5.03 12.14
C TRP A 19 15.85 -5.71 13.48
N TRP A 20 16.23 -4.92 14.49
CA TRP A 20 16.66 -5.45 15.80
C TRP A 20 15.54 -6.16 16.58
N ASP A 21 14.28 -5.83 16.29
CA ASP A 21 13.07 -6.39 16.90
C ASP A 21 12.32 -7.39 16.00
N GLY A 22 12.81 -7.62 14.78
CA GLY A 22 12.24 -8.60 13.85
C GLY A 22 12.12 -8.08 12.42
N ASN A 23 11.38 -8.82 11.59
CA ASN A 23 11.16 -8.42 10.20
C ASN A 23 10.12 -7.31 10.11
N HIS A 24 10.44 -6.24 9.40
CA HIS A 24 9.51 -5.13 9.14
C HIS A 24 9.06 -5.15 7.69
N LEU A 25 7.78 -4.87 7.46
CA LEU A 25 7.26 -4.54 6.14
C LEU A 25 7.50 -3.05 5.90
N VAL A 26 8.28 -2.70 4.87
CA VAL A 26 8.75 -1.34 4.62
C VAL A 26 8.50 -0.91 3.18
N ASP A 27 8.68 0.38 2.89
CA ASP A 27 8.63 0.95 1.54
C ASP A 27 7.36 0.57 0.78
N GLY A 28 6.24 0.60 1.51
CA GLY A 28 4.95 0.19 0.99
C GLY A 28 4.36 1.22 0.03
N GLU A 29 4.26 0.87 -1.25
CA GLU A 29 3.62 1.66 -2.29
C GLU A 29 2.33 1.00 -2.79
N ILE A 30 1.21 1.70 -2.62
CA ILE A 30 -0.11 1.24 -3.08
C ILE A 30 -0.67 2.19 -4.13
N PHE A 31 -1.11 1.63 -5.25
CA PHE A 31 -1.75 2.41 -6.32
C PHE A 31 -2.98 1.69 -6.86
N ILE A 32 -3.98 2.49 -7.25
CA ILE A 32 -5.23 2.02 -7.85
C ILE A 32 -5.55 2.95 -9.01
N HIS A 33 -5.78 2.37 -10.18
CA HIS A 33 -6.18 3.09 -11.36
C HIS A 33 -7.46 3.90 -11.08
N PRO A 34 -7.54 5.21 -11.44
CA PRO A 34 -8.61 6.12 -11.01
C PRO A 34 -10.04 5.60 -11.19
N LYS A 35 -10.34 4.93 -12.32
CA LYS A 35 -11.65 4.31 -12.62
C LYS A 35 -12.10 3.23 -11.62
N PHE A 36 -11.19 2.74 -10.79
CA PHE A 36 -11.43 1.69 -9.81
C PHE A 36 -11.25 2.17 -8.36
N GLN A 37 -10.94 3.45 -8.14
CA GLN A 37 -10.89 4.03 -6.80
C GLN A 37 -12.27 4.05 -6.13
N LYS A 38 -12.30 4.23 -4.80
CA LYS A 38 -13.51 4.26 -3.95
C LYS A 38 -14.35 2.96 -3.96
N LYS A 39 -13.83 1.86 -4.52
CA LYS A 39 -14.48 0.53 -4.55
C LYS A 39 -13.90 -0.46 -3.54
N GLY A 40 -13.06 0.00 -2.60
CA GLY A 40 -12.48 -0.86 -1.56
C GLY A 40 -11.25 -1.68 -1.97
N PHE A 41 -10.81 -1.62 -3.24
CA PHE A 41 -9.64 -2.41 -3.71
C PHE A 41 -8.34 -2.11 -2.95
N GLY A 42 -8.16 -0.88 -2.45
CA GLY A 42 -6.99 -0.54 -1.63
C GLY A 42 -6.98 -1.31 -0.32
N LYS A 43 -8.11 -1.33 0.39
CA LYS A 43 -8.29 -2.11 1.62
C LYS A 43 -8.04 -3.60 1.38
N LEU A 44 -8.52 -4.13 0.26
CA LEU A 44 -8.33 -5.53 -0.11
C LEU A 44 -6.84 -5.86 -0.34
N LEU A 45 -6.14 -5.02 -1.13
CA LEU A 45 -4.70 -5.15 -1.38
C LEU A 45 -3.90 -5.06 -0.09
N SER A 46 -4.21 -4.09 0.79
CA SER A 46 -3.51 -3.94 2.07
C SER A 46 -3.71 -5.15 2.96
N LYS A 47 -4.95 -5.64 3.10
CA LYS A 47 -5.23 -6.85 3.89
C LYS A 47 -4.42 -8.04 3.39
N TYR A 48 -4.45 -8.29 2.08
CA TYR A 48 -3.70 -9.40 1.48
C TYR A 48 -2.19 -9.27 1.69
N MET A 49 -1.63 -8.07 1.53
CA MET A 49 -0.21 -7.80 1.77
C MET A 49 0.17 -8.08 3.22
N TYR A 50 -0.57 -7.54 4.19
CA TYR A 50 -0.25 -7.70 5.62
C TYR A 50 -0.39 -9.15 6.07
N GLU A 51 -1.46 -9.84 5.66
CA GLU A 51 -1.62 -11.25 5.98
C GLU A 51 -0.49 -12.11 5.39
N THR A 52 -0.07 -11.82 4.16
CA THR A 52 1.06 -12.51 3.52
C THR A 52 2.37 -12.23 4.26
N ALA A 53 2.62 -10.97 4.63
CA ALA A 53 3.82 -10.56 5.34
C ALA A 53 3.94 -11.22 6.71
N ILE A 54 2.85 -11.26 7.48
CA ILE A 54 2.78 -11.92 8.79
C ILE A 54 3.00 -13.43 8.62
N LYS A 55 2.26 -14.10 7.73
CA LYS A 55 2.31 -15.56 7.59
C LYS A 55 3.62 -16.07 7.03
N LYS A 56 4.22 -15.37 6.06
CA LYS A 56 5.40 -15.87 5.33
C LYS A 56 6.71 -15.40 5.95
N TYR A 57 6.73 -14.21 6.53
CA TYR A 57 7.98 -13.57 6.97
C TYR A 57 7.97 -13.19 8.46
N ASN A 58 6.93 -13.54 9.21
CA ASN A 58 6.79 -13.22 10.64
C ASN A 58 7.04 -11.73 10.92
N VAL A 59 6.44 -10.87 10.10
CA VAL A 59 6.60 -9.43 10.25
C VAL A 59 6.00 -8.96 11.58
N VAL A 60 6.75 -8.14 12.31
CA VAL A 60 6.35 -7.58 13.60
C VAL A 60 5.84 -6.14 13.50
N SER A 61 6.21 -5.41 12.44
CA SER A 61 5.84 -4.02 12.24
C SER A 61 5.68 -3.65 10.76
N PHE A 62 4.84 -2.66 10.47
CA PHE A 62 4.68 -2.06 9.14
C PHE A 62 5.01 -0.58 9.21
N ASN A 63 6.00 -0.17 8.41
CA ASN A 63 6.45 1.20 8.30
C ASN A 63 6.12 1.75 6.92
N THR A 64 5.43 2.88 6.87
CA THR A 64 5.10 3.57 5.61
C THR A 64 5.20 5.09 5.80
N ILE A 65 5.28 5.79 4.68
CA ILE A 65 5.31 7.24 4.62
C ILE A 65 4.10 7.67 3.78
N THR A 66 3.37 8.68 4.24
CA THR A 66 2.24 9.23 3.50
C THR A 66 2.32 10.75 3.46
N PHE A 67 1.63 11.35 2.50
CA PHE A 67 1.59 12.79 2.35
C PHE A 67 0.68 13.41 3.40
N LYS A 68 1.16 14.50 4.02
CA LYS A 68 0.30 15.36 4.83
C LYS A 68 -0.54 16.22 3.88
N CYS A 69 -1.85 15.98 3.83
CA CYS A 69 -2.76 16.90 3.17
C CYS A 69 -2.80 18.23 3.95
N TYR A 70 -2.25 19.29 3.37
CA TYR A 70 -2.46 20.65 3.86
C TYR A 70 -3.78 21.17 3.29
N ALA A 71 -4.87 21.01 4.04
CA ALA A 71 -6.13 21.67 3.71
C ALA A 71 -5.97 23.19 3.94
N GLY A 72 -5.56 23.93 2.92
CA GLY A 72 -5.46 25.39 3.06
C GLY A 72 -4.67 26.19 2.02
N ASN A 73 -4.35 25.67 0.83
CA ASN A 73 -3.72 26.53 -0.20
C ASN A 73 -4.40 26.37 -1.57
N PRO A 74 -5.38 27.23 -1.93
CA PRO A 74 -6.11 27.15 -3.19
C PRO A 74 -5.23 27.41 -4.44
N HIS A 75 -3.95 27.76 -4.29
CA HIS A 75 -3.04 28.05 -5.41
C HIS A 75 -2.29 26.83 -5.98
N LEU A 76 -2.43 25.64 -5.36
CA LEU A 76 -1.78 24.40 -5.83
C LEU A 76 -2.76 23.43 -6.55
N LEU A 77 -3.98 23.88 -6.82
CA LEU A 77 -4.93 23.22 -7.72
C LEU A 77 -5.08 24.07 -8.99
N ARG A 78 -4.05 24.06 -9.83
CA ARG A 78 -4.10 24.48 -11.23
C ARG A 78 -3.42 23.44 -12.10
#